data_AF-A0A838JP00-F1
#
_entry.id   AF-A0A838JP00-F1
#
_cell.length_a   1.000
_cell.length_b   1.000
_cell.length_c   1.000
_cell.angle_alpha   90.00
_cell.angle_beta   90.00
_cell.angle_gamma   90.00
#
_symmetry.space_group_name_H-M   'P 1'
#
loop_
_entity.id
_entity.type
_entity.pdbx_description
1 polymer ?
#
loop_
_entity_poly.entity_id
_entity_poly.type
_entity_poly.pdbx_seq_one_letter_code
_entity_poly.pdbx_strand_id
1 'polypeptide(L)'
;MSAVLDRGEKGRQAERRAPRGTLFALVSHTSRSQLRSVLIWGAALGLYSAAMVASFTAIQGGADQLNKLMEAYPKGMLEAFGITDLGDPANYLHSQFFGLAPLALSFFTILALANALAGAEERGTIDVLLGNPLPRWQLVAGNFIATALSLLGICA
;
A
#
# COMPACT_ATOMS: atom_id res chain seq x y z
N MET A 1 -14.05 -46.47 -53.29
CA MET A 1 -12.68 -46.24 -52.81
C MET A 1 -12.46 -44.75 -52.51
N SER A 2 -13.24 -44.17 -51.59
CA SER A 2 -13.15 -42.74 -51.21
C SER A 2 -13.44 -42.47 -49.73
N ALA A 3 -13.47 -43.50 -48.89
CA ALA A 3 -13.83 -43.41 -47.48
C ALA A 3 -12.60 -43.15 -46.55
N VAL A 4 -11.67 -42.28 -46.95
CA VAL A 4 -10.39 -42.08 -46.24
C VAL A 4 -10.12 -40.62 -45.79
N LEU A 5 -11.00 -39.65 -46.06
CA LEU A 5 -10.72 -38.24 -45.76
C LEU A 5 -11.49 -37.61 -44.59
N ASP A 6 -12.00 -38.39 -43.62
CA ASP A 6 -12.67 -37.84 -42.43
C ASP A 6 -12.02 -38.28 -41.11
N ARG A 7 -10.70 -38.11 -40.99
CA ARG A 7 -9.99 -38.40 -39.74
C ARG A 7 -8.84 -37.42 -39.55
N GLY A 8 -9.05 -36.34 -38.79
CA GLY A 8 -7.94 -35.45 -38.47
C GLY A 8 -8.18 -34.35 -37.43
N GLU A 9 -9.34 -33.69 -37.42
CA GLU A 9 -9.44 -32.38 -36.74
C GLU A 9 -10.44 -32.38 -35.57
N LYS A 10 -10.59 -33.51 -34.85
CA LYS A 10 -11.36 -33.54 -33.59
C LYS A 10 -10.44 -33.33 -32.39
N GLY A 11 -10.33 -32.07 -31.97
CA GLY A 11 -10.43 -31.73 -30.54
C GLY A 11 -9.20 -31.97 -29.64
N ARG A 12 -8.01 -31.50 -30.02
CA ARG A 12 -6.89 -31.32 -29.07
C ARG A 12 -6.84 -29.94 -28.43
N GLN A 13 -8.01 -29.31 -28.23
CA GLN A 13 -8.14 -28.24 -27.24
C GLN A 13 -8.19 -28.88 -25.86
N ALA A 14 -7.04 -29.38 -25.41
CA ALA A 14 -6.86 -29.72 -24.01
C ALA A 14 -7.18 -28.46 -23.20
N GLU A 15 -8.22 -28.54 -22.37
CA GLU A 15 -8.45 -27.60 -21.28
C GLU A 15 -7.17 -27.55 -20.43
N ARG A 16 -6.24 -26.66 -20.79
CA ARG A 16 -5.10 -26.31 -19.95
C ARG A 16 -5.67 -25.46 -18.82
N ARG A 17 -6.32 -26.11 -17.85
CA ARG A 17 -6.73 -25.50 -16.59
C ARG A 17 -5.50 -24.79 -16.02
N ALA A 18 -5.60 -23.47 -15.86
CA ALA A 18 -4.59 -22.68 -15.18
C ALA A 18 -4.30 -23.35 -13.82
N PRO A 19 -3.05 -23.71 -13.52
CA PRO A 19 -2.71 -24.38 -12.28
C PRO A 19 -3.06 -23.46 -11.11
N ARG A 20 -3.68 -24.02 -10.06
CA ARG A 20 -4.18 -23.29 -8.88
C ARG A 20 -3.10 -22.50 -8.13
N GLY A 21 -1.81 -22.70 -8.46
CA GLY A 21 -0.66 -21.99 -7.90
C GLY A 21 -0.32 -20.65 -8.53
N THR A 22 -0.94 -20.25 -9.66
CA THR A 22 -0.49 -19.04 -10.37
C THR A 22 -0.82 -17.74 -9.64
N LEU A 23 -1.95 -17.68 -8.94
CA LEU A 23 -2.31 -16.52 -8.12
C LEU A 23 -1.29 -16.29 -7.00
N PHE A 24 -0.90 -17.36 -6.30
CA PHE A 24 0.10 -17.27 -5.23
C PHE A 24 1.47 -16.85 -5.77
N ALA A 25 1.87 -17.38 -6.93
CA ALA A 25 3.10 -16.98 -7.60
C ALA A 25 3.07 -15.48 -7.96
N LEU A 26 1.95 -14.97 -8.47
CA LEU A 26 1.79 -13.56 -8.80
C LEU A 26 1.84 -12.66 -7.54
N VAL A 27 1.13 -13.04 -6.48
CA VAL A 27 1.12 -12.29 -5.21
C VAL A 27 2.52 -12.25 -4.60
N SER A 28 3.20 -13.39 -4.50
CA SER A 28 4.54 -13.47 -3.92
C SER A 28 5.59 -12.72 -4.75
N HIS A 29 5.50 -12.79 -6.09
CA HIS A 29 6.38 -12.03 -6.98
C HIS A 29 6.17 -10.52 -6.82
N THR A 30 4.91 -10.08 -6.86
CA THR A 30 4.56 -8.65 -6.74
C THR A 30 4.93 -8.12 -5.36
N SER A 31 4.58 -8.83 -4.29
CA SER A 31 4.96 -8.47 -2.92
C SER A 31 6.48 -8.34 -2.76
N ARG A 32 7.27 -9.26 -3.33
CA ARG A 32 8.74 -9.17 -3.34
C ARG A 32 9.27 -7.97 -4.12
N SER A 33 8.63 -7.61 -5.23
CA SER A 33 9.01 -6.41 -5.98
C SER A 33 8.73 -5.12 -5.19
N GLN A 34 7.68 -5.12 -4.36
CA GLN A 34 7.31 -3.97 -3.53
C GLN A 34 8.08 -3.89 -2.22
N LEU A 35 8.77 -4.95 -1.78
CA LEU A 35 9.54 -4.96 -0.51
C LEU A 35 10.49 -3.77 -0.38
N ARG A 36 11.20 -3.39 -1.44
CA ARG A 36 12.10 -2.22 -1.40
C ARG A 36 11.34 -0.93 -1.13
N SER A 37 10.18 -0.77 -1.77
CA SER A 37 9.31 0.39 -1.56
C SER A 37 8.75 0.37 -0.13
N VAL A 38 8.26 -0.78 0.35
CA VAL A 38 7.77 -0.98 1.72
C VAL A 38 8.84 -0.61 2.74
N LEU A 39 10.09 -1.05 2.56
CA LEU A 39 11.19 -0.71 3.46
C LEU A 39 11.50 0.79 3.46
N ILE A 40 11.49 1.44 2.28
CA ILE A 40 11.73 2.88 2.18
C ILE A 40 10.60 3.68 2.85
N TRP A 41 9.35 3.35 2.55
CA TRP A 41 8.17 4.01 3.12
C TRP A 41 8.03 3.75 4.62
N GLY A 42 8.25 2.51 5.06
CA GLY A 42 8.28 2.14 6.47
C GLY A 42 9.40 2.85 7.22
N ALA A 43 10.61 2.92 6.66
CA ALA A 43 11.71 3.68 7.26
C ALA A 43 11.43 5.18 7.32
N ALA A 44 10.84 5.76 6.26
CA ALA A 44 10.48 7.18 6.23
C ALA A 44 9.41 7.52 7.28
N LEU A 45 8.33 6.73 7.35
CA LEU A 45 7.27 6.91 8.34
C LEU A 45 7.74 6.62 9.77
N GLY A 46 8.58 5.61 9.96
CA GLY A 46 9.19 5.28 11.25
C GLY A 46 10.12 6.39 11.74
N LEU A 47 10.98 6.92 10.86
CA LEU A 47 11.86 8.05 11.18
C LEU A 47 11.05 9.32 11.47
N TYR A 48 9.99 9.57 10.69
CA TYR A 48 9.07 10.67 10.93
C TYR A 48 8.39 10.56 12.30
N SER A 49 7.89 9.36 12.65
CA SER A 49 7.32 9.08 13.98
C SER A 49 8.35 9.33 15.09
N ALA A 50 9.59 8.84 14.93
CA ALA A 50 10.65 9.05 15.91
C ALA A 50 11.00 10.54 16.06
N ALA A 51 11.05 11.29 14.96
CA ALA A 51 11.28 12.74 14.98
C ALA A 51 10.14 13.48 15.70
N MET A 52 8.88 13.05 15.54
CA MET A 52 7.75 13.63 16.26
C MET A 52 7.82 13.37 17.77
N VAL A 53 8.17 12.16 18.19
CA VAL A 53 8.38 11.83 19.61
C VAL A 53 9.54 12.64 20.20
N ALA A 54 10.65 12.75 19.49
CA ALA A 54 11.79 13.57 19.93
C ALA A 54 11.46 15.07 20.01
N SER A 55 10.60 15.56 19.11
CA SER A 55 10.12 16.95 19.13
C SER A 55 9.24 17.19 20.36
N PHE A 56 8.37 16.24 20.71
CA PHE A 56 7.54 16.33 21.91
C PHE A 56 8.38 16.41 23.18
N THR A 57 9.39 15.55 23.35
CA THR A 57 10.24 15.57 24.56
C THR A 57 11.04 16.87 24.70
N ALA A 58 11.48 17.47 23.59
CA ALA A 58 12.14 18.77 23.59
C ALA A 58 11.20 19.90 24.06
N ILE A 59 9.91 19.79 23.73
CA ILE A 59 8.88 20.78 24.04
C ILE A 59 8.31 20.60 25.44
N GLN A 60 8.20 19.36 25.92
CA GLN A 60 7.65 19.01 27.24
C GLN A 60 8.41 19.70 28.39
N GLY A 61 9.72 19.94 28.24
CA GLY A 61 10.51 20.71 29.20
C GLY A 61 10.07 22.17 29.39
N GLY A 62 9.25 22.71 28.49
CA GLY A 62 8.63 24.04 28.56
C GLY A 62 7.10 24.00 28.53
N ALA A 63 6.48 22.88 28.90
CA ALA A 63 5.03 22.65 28.81
C ALA A 63 4.18 23.74 29.48
N ASP A 64 4.65 24.32 30.60
CA ASP A 64 3.97 25.41 31.30
C ASP A 64 3.80 26.67 30.42
N GLN A 65 4.74 26.91 29.50
CA GLN A 65 4.68 28.05 28.58
C GLN A 65 3.71 27.79 27.42
N LEU A 66 3.58 26.53 26.98
CA LEU A 66 2.59 26.12 25.99
C LEU A 66 1.17 26.16 26.52
N ASN A 67 0.94 25.72 27.76
CA ASN A 67 -0.38 25.80 28.38
C ASN A 67 -0.88 27.25 28.49
N LYS A 68 0.02 28.19 28.81
CA LYS A 68 -0.30 29.63 28.81
C LYS A 68 -0.62 30.17 27.40
N LEU A 69 0.05 29.67 26.36
CA LEU A 69 -0.27 30.02 24.97
C LEU A 69 -1.62 29.45 24.53
N MET A 70 -1.99 28.26 25.02
CA MET A 70 -3.31 27.67 24.77
C MET A 70 -4.45 28.44 25.44
N GLU A 71 -4.23 28.96 26.66
CA GLU A 71 -5.21 29.82 27.34
C GLU A 71 -5.51 31.12 26.56
N ALA A 72 -4.55 31.60 25.76
CA ALA A 72 -4.73 32.77 24.90
C ALA A 72 -5.45 32.44 23.57
N TYR A 73 -5.62 31.16 23.23
CA TYR A 73 -6.30 30.73 22.01
C TYR A 73 -7.83 30.69 22.20
N PRO A 74 -8.63 31.12 21.19
CA PRO A 74 -10.08 31.01 21.26
C PRO A 74 -10.53 29.55 21.38
N LYS A 75 -11.34 29.23 22.40
CA LYS A 75 -11.80 27.86 22.70
C LYS A 75 -12.48 27.16 21.50
N GLY A 76 -13.26 27.90 20.71
CA GLY A 76 -13.92 27.35 19.51
C GLY A 76 -12.94 26.91 18.41
N MET A 77 -11.73 27.46 18.36
CA MET A 77 -10.69 27.01 17.44
C MET A 77 -10.03 25.73 17.95
N LEU A 78 -9.69 25.67 19.24
CA LEU A 78 -9.12 24.47 19.87
C LEU A 78 -10.05 23.26 19.73
N GLU A 79 -11.36 23.48 19.92
CA GLU A 79 -12.39 22.44 19.79
C GLU A 79 -12.56 21.97 18.34
N ALA A 80 -12.50 22.88 17.36
CA ALA A 80 -12.55 22.54 15.94
C ALA A 80 -11.33 21.71 15.46
N PHE A 81 -10.17 21.90 16.08
CA PHE A 81 -8.95 21.12 15.80
C PHE A 81 -8.77 19.91 16.74
N GLY A 82 -9.69 19.69 17.70
CA GLY A 82 -9.61 18.58 18.66
C GLY A 82 -8.42 18.68 19.62
N ILE A 83 -7.90 19.89 19.84
CA ILE A 83 -6.71 20.14 20.66
C ILE A 83 -7.17 20.46 22.09
N THR A 84 -7.27 19.44 22.93
CA THR A 84 -7.66 19.58 24.35
C THR A 84 -6.46 19.75 25.28
N ASP A 85 -5.37 19.03 25.03
CA ASP A 85 -4.13 19.13 25.82
C ASP A 85 -2.92 18.79 24.95
N LEU A 86 -2.10 19.79 24.59
CA LEU A 86 -0.85 19.59 23.84
C LEU A 86 0.28 19.03 24.71
N GLY A 87 0.13 19.05 26.04
CA GLY A 87 1.04 18.42 26.99
C GLY A 87 0.88 16.91 27.08
N ASP A 88 -0.22 16.35 26.53
CA ASP A 88 -0.41 14.91 26.41
C ASP A 88 0.23 14.37 25.12
N PRO A 89 1.20 13.43 25.21
CA PRO A 89 1.82 12.82 24.03
C PRO A 89 0.81 12.18 23.07
N ALA A 90 -0.32 11.65 23.57
CA ALA A 90 -1.34 11.02 22.72
C ALA A 90 -2.02 12.03 21.79
N ASN A 91 -2.38 13.20 22.32
CA ASN A 91 -3.02 14.27 21.55
C ASN A 91 -2.04 14.96 20.59
N TYR A 92 -0.78 15.13 21.00
CA TYR A 92 0.26 15.66 20.12
C TYR A 92 0.48 14.75 18.90
N LEU A 93 0.61 13.44 19.10
CA LEU A 93 0.72 12.47 18.01
C LEU A 93 -0.55 12.41 17.15
N HIS A 94 -1.74 12.53 17.75
CA HIS A 94 -3.00 12.57 17.00
C HIS A 94 -3.05 13.76 16.03
N SER A 95 -2.73 14.95 16.51
CA SER A 95 -2.74 16.15 15.67
C SER A 95 -1.66 16.12 14.58
N GLN A 96 -0.43 15.69 14.92
CA GLN A 96 0.70 15.84 14.02
C GLN A 96 0.95 14.62 13.13
N PHE A 97 0.85 13.41 13.68
CA PHE A 97 1.12 12.17 12.95
C PHE A 97 -0.11 11.67 12.20
N PHE A 98 -1.28 11.61 12.86
CA PHE A 98 -2.51 11.12 12.22
C PHE A 98 -3.13 12.10 11.21
N GLY A 99 -2.70 13.37 11.21
CA GLY A 99 -3.04 14.29 10.12
C GLY A 99 -2.38 13.95 8.78
N LEU A 100 -1.17 13.39 8.81
CA LEU A 100 -0.34 13.20 7.59
C LEU A 100 -0.16 11.73 7.22
N ALA A 101 -0.06 10.83 8.20
CA ALA A 101 0.19 9.40 7.96
C ALA A 101 -0.88 8.70 7.10
N PRO A 102 -2.21 8.89 7.31
CA PRO A 102 -3.23 8.27 6.47
C PRO A 102 -3.16 8.75 5.02
N LEU A 103 -2.85 10.04 4.82
CA LEU A 103 -2.68 10.63 3.51
C LEU A 103 -1.45 10.02 2.82
N ALA A 104 -0.31 9.97 3.50
CA ALA A 104 0.91 9.35 2.98
C ALA A 104 0.69 7.86 2.59
N LEU A 105 0.00 7.09 3.43
CA LEU A 105 -0.34 5.69 3.15
C LEU A 105 -1.26 5.56 1.93
N SER A 106 -2.23 6.46 1.75
CA SER A 106 -3.08 6.46 0.56
C SER A 106 -2.27 6.67 -0.72
N PHE A 107 -1.31 7.61 -0.72
CA PHE A 107 -0.40 7.81 -1.85
C PHE A 107 0.41 6.56 -2.16
N PHE A 108 0.98 5.90 -1.15
CA PHE A 108 1.69 4.65 -1.34
C PHE A 108 0.84 3.61 -2.09
N THR A 109 -0.40 3.38 -1.65
CA THR A 109 -1.27 2.37 -2.28
C THR A 109 -1.59 2.67 -3.74
N ILE A 110 -1.83 3.95 -4.06
CA ILE A 110 -2.13 4.40 -5.43
C ILE A 110 -0.91 4.18 -6.32
N LEU A 111 0.27 4.61 -5.88
CA LEU A 111 1.52 4.47 -6.64
C LEU A 111 1.88 2.99 -6.80
N ALA A 112 1.78 2.18 -5.74
CA ALA A 112 2.03 0.75 -5.75
C ALA A 112 1.16 0.02 -6.78
N LEU A 113 -0.15 0.26 -6.76
CA LEU A 113 -1.08 -0.34 -7.73
C LEU A 113 -0.84 0.15 -9.16
N ALA A 114 -0.63 1.46 -9.35
CA ALA A 114 -0.35 2.02 -10.66
C ALA A 114 0.93 1.41 -11.28
N ASN A 115 1.99 1.28 -10.48
CA ASN A 115 3.28 0.74 -10.95
C ASN A 115 3.23 -0.77 -11.20
N ALA A 116 2.36 -1.49 -10.48
CA ALA A 116 2.10 -2.92 -10.70
C ALA A 116 1.36 -3.19 -12.02
N LEU A 117 0.50 -2.27 -12.48
CA LEU A 117 -0.23 -2.39 -13.74
C LEU A 117 0.50 -1.66 -14.87
N ALA A 118 0.52 -0.34 -14.85
CA ALA A 118 1.11 0.49 -15.92
C ALA A 118 2.62 0.25 -16.06
N GLY A 119 3.33 0.06 -14.95
CA GLY A 119 4.77 -0.24 -15.00
C GLY A 119 5.05 -1.62 -15.63
N ALA A 120 4.15 -2.59 -15.49
CA ALA A 120 4.30 -3.88 -16.15
C ALA A 120 4.00 -3.80 -17.67
N GLU A 121 3.17 -2.84 -18.09
CA GLU A 121 2.96 -2.48 -19.49
C GLU A 121 4.21 -1.83 -20.09
N GLU A 122 4.76 -0.83 -19.41
CA GLU A 122 5.96 -0.09 -19.83
C GLU A 122 7.19 -1.01 -19.95
N ARG A 123 7.32 -2.00 -19.07
CA ARG A 123 8.37 -3.02 -19.13
C ARG A 123 8.11 -4.14 -20.16
N GLY A 124 7.03 -4.06 -20.93
CA GLY A 124 6.63 -5.08 -21.91
C GLY A 124 6.33 -6.45 -21.30
N THR A 125 6.11 -6.53 -19.97
CA THR A 125 5.93 -7.79 -19.25
C THR A 125 4.47 -8.25 -19.25
N ILE A 126 3.53 -7.33 -19.44
CA ILE A 126 2.09 -7.63 -19.53
C ILE A 126 1.79 -8.54 -20.72
N ASP A 127 2.38 -8.30 -21.89
CA ASP A 127 2.14 -9.11 -23.08
C ASP A 127 2.62 -10.56 -22.90
N VAL A 128 3.76 -10.73 -22.22
CA VAL A 128 4.31 -12.05 -21.87
C VAL A 128 3.42 -12.77 -20.85
N LEU A 129 2.91 -12.05 -19.85
CA LEU A 129 2.00 -12.61 -18.83
C LEU A 129 0.67 -13.04 -19.44
N LEU A 130 0.07 -12.21 -20.30
CA LEU A 130 -1.20 -12.49 -20.97
C LEU A 130 -1.08 -13.48 -22.13
N GLY A 131 0.14 -13.72 -22.63
CA GLY A 131 0.41 -14.82 -23.57
C GLY A 131 0.28 -16.21 -22.94
N ASN A 132 0.32 -16.30 -21.62
CA ASN A 132 0.06 -17.52 -20.87
C ASN A 132 -1.45 -17.60 -20.51
N PRO A 133 -2.08 -18.78 -20.34
CA PRO A 133 -3.50 -18.90 -20.05
C PRO A 133 -3.81 -18.47 -18.60
N LEU A 134 -3.78 -17.16 -18.37
CA LEU A 134 -4.08 -16.51 -17.10
C LEU A 134 -5.42 -15.80 -17.20
N PRO A 135 -6.36 -16.10 -16.30
CA PRO A 135 -7.61 -15.36 -16.28
C PRO A 135 -7.36 -13.93 -15.77
N ARG A 136 -7.88 -12.93 -16.50
CA ARG A 136 -7.66 -11.50 -16.24
C ARG A 136 -7.97 -11.07 -14.80
N TRP A 137 -8.96 -11.68 -14.16
CA TRP A 137 -9.32 -11.37 -12.78
C TRP A 137 -8.22 -11.75 -11.77
N GLN A 138 -7.41 -12.79 -12.04
CA GLN A 138 -6.30 -13.18 -11.15
C GLN A 138 -5.20 -12.13 -11.16
N LEU A 139 -4.99 -11.43 -12.28
CA LEU A 139 -4.02 -10.33 -12.35
C LEU A 139 -4.41 -9.20 -11.41
N VAL A 140 -5.68 -8.77 -11.48
CA VAL A 140 -6.23 -7.70 -10.64
C VAL A 140 -6.23 -8.11 -9.17
N ALA A 141 -6.75 -9.30 -8.85
CA ALA A 141 -6.81 -9.80 -7.48
C ALA A 141 -5.40 -10.02 -6.89
N GLY A 142 -4.46 -10.54 -7.67
CA GLY A 142 -3.09 -10.77 -7.23
C GLY A 142 -2.35 -9.47 -6.89
N ASN A 143 -2.46 -8.46 -7.76
CA ASN A 143 -1.88 -7.13 -7.49
C ASN A 143 -2.56 -6.45 -6.30
N PHE A 144 -3.88 -6.56 -6.17
CA PHE A 144 -4.61 -6.02 -5.02
C PHE A 144 -4.15 -6.65 -3.70
N ILE A 145 -4.11 -7.99 -3.63
CA ILE A 145 -3.67 -8.72 -2.43
C ILE A 145 -2.20 -8.38 -2.11
N ALA A 146 -1.34 -8.32 -3.12
CA ALA A 146 0.07 -7.99 -2.91
C ALA A 146 0.26 -6.57 -2.35
N THR A 147 -0.50 -5.58 -2.85
CA THR A 147 -0.45 -4.21 -2.33
C THR A 147 -1.07 -4.11 -0.94
N ALA A 148 -2.15 -4.84 -0.66
CA ALA A 148 -2.73 -4.90 0.69
C ALA A 148 -1.73 -5.48 1.71
N LEU A 149 -1.03 -6.57 1.36
CA LEU A 149 0.03 -7.14 2.19
C LEU A 149 1.20 -6.16 2.38
N SER A 150 1.56 -5.44 1.32
CA SER A 150 2.62 -4.42 1.37
C SER A 150 2.25 -3.28 2.31
N LEU A 151 1.00 -2.81 2.24
CA LEU A 151 0.47 -1.78 3.14
C LEU A 151 0.45 -2.26 4.59
N LEU A 152 -0.02 -3.48 4.84
CA LEU A 152 0.02 -4.09 6.17
C LEU A 152 1.44 -4.18 6.71
N GLY A 153 2.42 -4.49 5.85
CA GLY A 153 3.83 -4.51 6.24
C GLY A 153 4.42 -3.14 6.58
N ILE A 154 3.84 -2.03 6.11
CA ILE A 154 4.24 -0.68 6.51
C ILE A 154 3.62 -0.30 7.87
N CYS A 155 2.39 -0.76 8.13
CA CYS A 155 1.67 -0.47 9.37
C CYS A 155 2.07 -1.35 10.56
N ALA A 156 2.76 -2.47 10.33
CA ALA A 156 3.20 -3.43 11.35
C ALA A 156 4.52 -2.98 12.01
#